data_AF-A0A1V5LAX5-F1
#
_entry.id   AF-A0A1V5LAX5-F1
#
_cell.length_a   1.000
_cell.length_b   1.000
_cell.length_c   1.000
_cell.angle_alpha   90.00
_cell.angle_beta   90.00
_cell.angle_gamma   90.00
#
_symmetry.space_group_name_H-M   'P 1'
#
loop_
_entity.id
_entity.type
_entity.pdbx_description
1 polymer ?
#
loop_
_entity_poly.entity_id
_entity_poly.type
_entity_poly.pdbx_seq_one_letter_code
_entity_poly.pdbx_strand_id
1 'polypeptide(L)'
;MLNLKEEIDDIDRVNDFYLIRRLFSLINNEEIEDSYKLKLEVIKNDLEDSKDKIDCIFVKNRIKVILRDQLFKKECNKNSKEELEILKLLNAREESSDFELDLAQMICGDNEKFPYLTSFYITEFFKNLGFHFIHDGSTRKYWISDRLKECSIKDIHLIITKGLFSRIRFRKAEKDFDIAISEFKEFIEDSILSRESINLSSLFSLNIKNELLFNKKTRTKDIEFNNLIDDSKKFFIDGDKQIALEKIWDAFERMKTLIDEDKKKSLNTILSLLSLEIKEDVFNDEFGNLTKIGNNYKIRHHEVGKIPINSDLEKEYLFFRVLSLIDFTVNKLESKQ
;
A
#
# COMPACT_ATOMS: atom_id res chain seq x y z
N MET A 1 -3.25 -20.97 -31.26
CA MET A 1 -2.69 -20.74 -29.91
C MET A 1 -1.33 -20.11 -30.13
N LEU A 2 -1.13 -18.89 -29.66
CA LEU A 2 0.13 -18.16 -29.85
C LEU A 2 1.19 -18.82 -28.96
N ASN A 3 2.19 -19.46 -29.56
CA ASN A 3 3.32 -19.95 -28.78
C ASN A 3 4.27 -18.77 -28.51
N LEU A 4 4.19 -18.19 -27.31
CA LEU A 4 5.04 -17.06 -26.91
C LEU A 4 6.54 -17.36 -27.09
N LYS A 5 6.97 -18.62 -26.96
CA LYS A 5 8.37 -19.01 -27.18
C LYS A 5 8.76 -18.88 -28.66
N GLU A 6 7.91 -19.34 -29.58
CA GLU A 6 8.13 -19.19 -31.03
C GLU A 6 8.10 -17.71 -31.44
N GLU A 7 7.18 -16.93 -30.86
CA GLU A 7 7.09 -15.49 -31.11
C GLU A 7 8.36 -14.73 -30.71
N ILE A 8 8.94 -15.06 -29.56
CA ILE A 8 10.20 -14.48 -29.09
C ILE A 8 11.34 -14.75 -30.09
N ASP A 9 11.44 -15.98 -30.58
CA ASP A 9 12.49 -16.38 -31.53
C ASP A 9 12.29 -15.76 -32.91
N ASP A 10 11.04 -15.57 -33.33
CA ASP A 10 10.72 -15.01 -34.64
C ASP A 10 10.95 -13.50 -34.72
N ILE A 11 10.87 -12.75 -33.61
CA ILE A 11 11.11 -11.29 -33.61
C ILE A 11 12.48 -10.93 -34.21
N ASP A 12 13.53 -11.72 -33.95
CA ASP A 12 14.87 -11.47 -34.50
C ASP A 12 14.93 -11.68 -36.01
N ARG A 13 14.01 -12.49 -36.57
CA ARG A 13 13.90 -12.79 -38.00
C ARG A 13 13.02 -11.78 -38.74
N VAL A 14 12.24 -10.97 -38.02
CA VAL A 14 11.38 -9.96 -38.63
C VAL A 14 12.24 -8.91 -39.33
N ASN A 15 12.02 -8.70 -40.63
CA ASN A 15 12.64 -7.60 -41.35
C ASN A 15 12.18 -6.27 -40.74
N ASP A 16 13.11 -5.34 -40.57
CA ASP A 16 12.87 -4.02 -39.96
C ASP A 16 11.67 -3.29 -40.61
N PHE A 17 11.49 -3.43 -41.93
CA PHE A 17 10.36 -2.85 -42.66
C PHE A 17 8.98 -3.38 -42.23
N TYR A 18 8.93 -4.59 -41.66
CA TYR A 18 7.70 -5.23 -41.19
C TYR A 18 7.50 -5.17 -39.67
N LEU A 19 8.40 -4.51 -38.93
CA LEU A 19 8.37 -4.50 -37.46
C LEU A 19 7.10 -3.85 -36.90
N ILE A 20 6.66 -2.71 -37.48
CA ILE A 20 5.40 -2.05 -37.10
C ILE A 20 4.19 -2.97 -37.35
N ARG A 21 4.16 -3.67 -38.49
CA ARG A 21 3.09 -4.61 -38.80
C ARG A 21 3.07 -5.78 -37.82
N ARG A 22 4.25 -6.27 -37.41
CA ARG A 22 4.36 -7.33 -36.40
C ARG A 22 3.89 -6.85 -35.02
N LEU A 23 4.26 -5.63 -34.61
CA LEU A 23 3.75 -5.00 -33.39
C LEU A 23 2.22 -4.92 -33.40
N PHE A 24 1.62 -4.47 -34.50
CA PHE A 24 0.16 -4.43 -34.64
C PHE A 24 -0.47 -5.83 -34.50
N SER A 25 0.17 -6.87 -35.06
CA SER A 25 -0.30 -8.25 -34.90
C SER A 25 -0.20 -8.76 -33.46
N LEU A 26 0.84 -8.36 -32.72
CA LEU A 26 1.01 -8.74 -31.31
C LEU A 26 -0.03 -8.02 -30.44
N ILE A 27 -0.21 -6.70 -30.61
CA ILE A 27 -1.17 -5.89 -29.84
C ILE A 27 -2.59 -6.45 -29.96
N ASN A 28 -2.99 -6.88 -31.15
CA ASN A 28 -4.33 -7.44 -31.39
C ASN A 28 -4.46 -8.93 -31.04
N ASN A 29 -3.42 -9.56 -30.46
CA ASN A 29 -3.46 -10.97 -30.12
C ASN A 29 -4.15 -11.20 -28.76
N GLU A 30 -5.14 -12.09 -28.73
CA GLU A 30 -5.91 -12.41 -27.53
C GLU A 30 -5.08 -13.07 -26.41
N GLU A 31 -3.93 -13.68 -26.74
CA GLU A 31 -3.08 -14.35 -25.74
C GLU A 31 -2.10 -13.40 -25.02
N ILE A 32 -2.01 -12.15 -25.48
CA ILE A 32 -1.25 -11.10 -24.82
C ILE A 32 -2.16 -10.39 -23.81
N GLU A 33 -1.70 -10.28 -22.57
CA GLU A 33 -2.44 -9.59 -21.51
C GLU A 33 -2.49 -8.09 -21.80
N ASP A 34 -3.59 -7.43 -21.42
CA ASP A 34 -3.84 -6.02 -21.79
C ASP A 34 -2.76 -5.08 -21.26
N SER A 35 -2.21 -5.34 -20.07
CA SER A 35 -1.07 -4.58 -19.52
C SER A 35 0.18 -4.65 -20.40
N TYR A 36 0.43 -5.78 -21.05
CA TYR A 36 1.55 -5.96 -21.97
C TYR A 36 1.24 -5.39 -23.35
N LYS A 37 -0.02 -5.44 -23.81
CA LYS A 37 -0.45 -4.74 -25.03
C LYS A 37 -0.18 -3.24 -24.94
N LEU A 38 -0.52 -2.60 -23.81
CA LEU A 38 -0.23 -1.17 -23.58
C LEU A 38 1.28 -0.88 -23.69
N LYS A 39 2.14 -1.75 -23.16
CA LYS A 39 3.60 -1.60 -23.30
C LYS A 39 4.06 -1.73 -24.76
N LEU A 40 3.45 -2.62 -25.53
CA LEU A 40 3.72 -2.76 -26.97
C LEU A 40 3.21 -1.56 -27.78
N GLU A 41 2.08 -0.98 -27.40
CA GLU A 41 1.56 0.27 -28.00
C GLU A 41 2.52 1.44 -27.79
N VAL A 42 3.10 1.57 -26.59
CA VAL A 42 4.14 2.59 -26.34
C VAL A 42 5.32 2.41 -27.29
N ILE A 43 5.84 1.18 -27.45
CA ILE A 43 6.92 0.89 -28.40
C ILE A 43 6.53 1.23 -29.83
N LYS A 44 5.29 0.92 -30.22
CA LYS A 44 4.77 1.24 -31.56
C LYS A 44 4.75 2.75 -31.80
N ASN A 45 4.27 3.52 -30.83
CA ASN A 45 4.21 4.98 -30.91
C ASN A 45 5.62 5.58 -30.98
N ASP A 46 6.55 5.09 -30.13
CA ASP A 46 7.97 5.47 -30.20
C ASP A 46 8.53 5.27 -31.63
N LEU A 47 8.16 4.15 -32.29
CA LEU A 47 8.57 3.85 -33.67
C LEU A 47 8.00 4.81 -34.69
N GLU A 48 6.70 5.10 -34.60
CA GLU A 48 5.95 5.95 -35.54
C GLU A 48 6.40 7.42 -35.46
N ASP A 49 6.79 7.90 -34.28
CA ASP A 49 7.22 9.28 -34.05
C ASP A 49 8.68 9.56 -34.46
N SER A 50 9.49 8.52 -34.68
CA SER A 50 10.90 8.68 -35.07
C SER A 50 11.06 9.06 -36.55
N LYS A 51 11.43 10.33 -36.81
CA LYS A 51 11.74 10.83 -38.17
C LYS A 51 13.10 10.33 -38.72
N ASP A 52 13.97 9.84 -37.85
CA ASP A 52 15.28 9.27 -38.15
C ASP A 52 15.39 7.86 -37.56
N LYS A 53 16.13 6.97 -38.26
CA LYS A 53 16.32 5.54 -37.95
C LYS A 53 16.36 5.23 -36.44
N ILE A 54 15.22 4.81 -35.90
CA ILE A 54 15.22 4.06 -34.64
C ILE A 54 16.05 2.79 -34.82
N ASP A 55 16.86 2.47 -33.82
CA ASP A 55 17.59 1.22 -33.78
C ASP A 55 16.58 0.06 -33.69
N CYS A 56 16.35 -0.60 -34.82
CA CYS A 56 15.42 -1.72 -34.89
C CYS A 56 15.87 -2.90 -34.01
N ILE A 57 17.16 -3.01 -33.69
CA ILE A 57 17.68 -4.01 -32.75
C ILE A 57 17.20 -3.69 -31.33
N PHE A 58 17.34 -2.42 -30.91
CA PHE A 58 16.84 -1.95 -29.62
C PHE A 58 15.34 -2.24 -29.44
N VAL A 59 14.55 -1.96 -30.47
CA VAL A 59 13.10 -2.20 -30.46
C VAL A 59 12.80 -3.69 -30.36
N LYS A 60 13.43 -4.51 -31.21
CA LYS A 60 13.27 -5.97 -31.20
C LYS A 60 13.58 -6.54 -29.82
N ASN A 61 14.64 -6.05 -29.16
CA ASN A 61 14.97 -6.45 -27.80
C ASN A 61 13.86 -6.09 -26.80
N ARG A 62 13.33 -4.86 -26.84
CA ARG A 62 12.21 -4.44 -25.97
C ARG A 62 10.97 -5.30 -26.16
N ILE A 63 10.61 -5.64 -27.40
CA ILE A 63 9.46 -6.52 -27.69
C ILE A 63 9.71 -7.90 -27.08
N LYS A 64 10.89 -8.49 -27.31
CA LYS A 64 11.25 -9.80 -26.74
C LYS A 64 11.20 -9.79 -25.21
N VAL A 65 11.63 -8.71 -24.56
CA VAL A 65 11.57 -8.56 -23.09
C VAL A 65 10.12 -8.61 -22.61
N ILE A 66 9.22 -7.82 -23.22
CA ILE A 66 7.79 -7.82 -22.87
C ILE A 66 7.21 -9.24 -22.98
N LEU A 67 7.49 -9.96 -24.07
CA LEU A 67 6.99 -11.33 -24.25
C LEU A 67 7.61 -12.32 -23.27
N ARG A 68 8.92 -12.18 -22.95
CA ARG A 68 9.61 -13.03 -21.97
C ARG A 68 9.08 -12.82 -20.56
N ASP A 69 8.83 -11.58 -20.17
CA ASP A 69 8.29 -11.23 -18.86
C ASP A 69 6.86 -11.78 -18.71
N GLN A 70 6.01 -11.67 -19.75
CA GLN A 70 4.69 -12.28 -19.75
C GLN A 70 4.77 -13.80 -19.67
N LEU A 71 5.66 -14.42 -20.45
CA LEU A 71 5.87 -15.87 -20.44
C LEU A 71 6.32 -16.33 -19.04
N PHE A 72 7.25 -15.61 -18.41
CA PHE A 72 7.67 -15.89 -17.05
C PHE A 72 6.49 -15.80 -16.08
N LYS A 73 5.67 -14.75 -16.15
CA LYS A 73 4.49 -14.58 -15.27
C LYS A 73 3.50 -15.74 -15.39
N LYS A 74 3.31 -16.28 -16.61
CA LYS A 74 2.44 -17.45 -16.86
C LYS A 74 3.04 -18.76 -16.35
N GLU A 75 4.36 -18.95 -16.49
CA GLU A 75 5.03 -20.22 -16.18
C GLU A 75 5.62 -20.29 -14.76
N CYS A 76 5.63 -19.20 -13.99
CA CYS A 76 6.38 -19.17 -12.71
C CYS A 76 5.82 -20.18 -11.68
N ASN A 77 6.74 -20.87 -11.01
CA ASN A 77 6.49 -21.75 -9.88
C ASN A 77 6.42 -20.96 -8.57
N LYS A 78 5.20 -20.76 -8.09
CA LYS A 78 4.92 -20.04 -6.84
C LYS A 78 5.45 -20.71 -5.56
N ASN A 79 6.00 -21.92 -5.65
CA ASN A 79 6.64 -22.60 -4.51
C ASN A 79 8.17 -22.41 -4.49
N SER A 80 8.76 -21.83 -5.54
CA SER A 80 10.19 -21.51 -5.56
C SER A 80 10.44 -20.14 -4.96
N LYS A 81 11.30 -20.07 -3.94
CA LYS A 81 11.68 -18.80 -3.29
C LYS A 81 12.24 -17.80 -4.31
N GLU A 82 13.14 -18.24 -5.18
CA GLU A 82 13.77 -17.39 -6.19
C GLU A 82 12.74 -16.86 -7.20
N GLU A 83 11.81 -17.70 -7.64
CA GLU A 83 10.78 -17.25 -8.59
C GLU A 83 9.78 -16.29 -7.96
N LEU A 84 9.49 -16.43 -6.65
CA LEU A 84 8.70 -15.43 -5.92
C LEU A 84 9.42 -14.09 -5.80
N GLU A 85 10.75 -14.08 -5.64
CA GLU A 85 11.55 -12.86 -5.66
C GLU A 85 11.47 -12.17 -7.03
N ILE A 86 11.65 -12.93 -8.11
CA ILE A 86 11.57 -12.42 -9.49
C ILE A 86 10.14 -11.93 -9.79
N LEU A 87 9.10 -12.64 -9.34
CA LEU A 87 7.71 -12.23 -9.52
C LEU A 87 7.40 -10.91 -8.80
N LYS A 88 7.94 -10.71 -7.58
CA LYS A 88 7.80 -9.41 -6.87
C LYS A 88 8.47 -8.27 -7.64
N LEU A 89 9.66 -8.51 -8.18
CA LEU A 89 10.34 -7.52 -9.03
C LEU A 89 9.53 -7.24 -10.30
N LEU A 90 8.94 -8.26 -10.92
CA LEU A 90 8.10 -8.09 -12.10
C LEU A 90 6.89 -7.20 -11.78
N ASN A 91 6.23 -7.45 -10.66
CA ASN A 91 5.09 -6.63 -10.23
C ASN A 91 5.52 -5.17 -10.00
N ALA A 92 6.63 -4.93 -9.31
CA ALA A 92 7.16 -3.57 -9.13
C ALA A 92 7.44 -2.86 -10.48
N ARG A 93 8.04 -3.58 -11.43
CA ARG A 93 8.30 -3.09 -12.80
C ARG A 93 7.02 -2.85 -13.61
N GLU A 94 5.97 -3.61 -13.36
CA GLU A 94 4.68 -3.41 -14.04
C GLU A 94 3.93 -2.21 -13.49
N GLU A 95 3.95 -2.01 -12.17
CA GLU A 95 3.16 -0.98 -11.50
C GLU A 95 3.82 0.42 -11.54
N SER A 96 5.14 0.52 -11.58
CA SER A 96 5.87 1.79 -11.65
C SER A 96 6.35 2.12 -13.06
N SER A 97 6.02 3.32 -13.55
CA SER A 97 6.53 3.85 -14.82
C SER A 97 8.00 4.27 -14.77
N ASP A 98 8.52 4.56 -13.58
CA ASP A 98 9.88 5.05 -13.35
C ASP A 98 10.85 3.96 -12.89
N PHE A 99 10.38 2.70 -12.83
CA PHE A 99 11.15 1.55 -12.31
C PHE A 99 12.57 1.44 -12.88
N GLU A 100 12.74 1.46 -14.21
CA GLU A 100 14.07 1.39 -14.82
C GLU A 100 14.92 2.62 -14.52
N LEU A 101 14.33 3.80 -14.41
CA LEU A 101 15.05 5.04 -14.16
C LEU A 101 15.55 5.11 -12.72
N ASP A 102 14.72 4.70 -11.75
CA ASP A 102 15.10 4.67 -10.34
C ASP A 102 16.14 3.58 -10.07
N LEU A 103 15.94 2.38 -10.64
CA LEU A 103 16.95 1.34 -10.60
C LEU A 103 18.26 1.80 -11.25
N ALA A 104 18.20 2.53 -12.37
CA ALA A 104 19.38 3.09 -13.01
C ALA A 104 20.12 4.09 -12.13
N GLN A 105 19.41 4.95 -11.38
CA GLN A 105 20.01 5.90 -10.43
C GLN A 105 20.77 5.18 -9.31
N MET A 106 20.24 4.04 -8.83
CA MET A 106 20.92 3.19 -7.86
C MET A 106 22.17 2.54 -8.47
N ILE A 107 22.08 2.03 -9.71
CA ILE A 107 23.22 1.39 -10.39
C ILE A 107 24.35 2.38 -10.67
N CYS A 108 24.07 3.59 -11.17
CA CYS A 108 25.14 4.58 -11.41
C CYS A 108 25.62 5.30 -10.15
N GLY A 109 24.91 5.13 -9.03
CA GLY A 109 25.17 5.82 -7.77
C GLY A 109 24.88 7.32 -7.82
N ASP A 110 23.90 7.74 -8.63
CA ASP A 110 23.29 9.07 -8.53
C ASP A 110 22.38 9.15 -7.30
N ASN A 111 21.96 7.99 -6.75
CA ASN A 111 21.48 7.87 -5.38
C ASN A 111 22.68 7.74 -4.43
N GLU A 112 22.82 8.68 -3.48
CA GLU A 112 23.97 8.77 -2.58
C GLU A 112 24.19 7.54 -1.68
N LYS A 113 23.17 6.70 -1.49
CA LYS A 113 23.25 5.47 -0.68
C LYS A 113 23.99 4.35 -1.42
N PHE A 114 24.18 4.47 -2.74
CA PHE A 114 24.84 3.46 -3.57
C PHE A 114 26.23 3.89 -4.04
N PRO A 115 27.13 2.93 -4.35
CA PRO A 115 28.45 3.24 -4.92
C PRO A 115 28.37 3.93 -6.27
N TYR A 116 29.05 5.07 -6.42
CA TYR A 116 29.13 5.81 -7.67
C TYR A 116 29.92 5.05 -8.76
N LEU A 117 29.37 4.96 -9.97
CA LEU A 117 30.04 4.36 -11.13
C LEU A 117 30.27 5.38 -12.24
N THR A 118 31.52 5.55 -12.67
CA THR A 118 31.85 6.31 -13.88
C THR A 118 31.39 5.56 -15.14
N SER A 119 31.32 6.23 -16.29
CA SER A 119 30.98 5.60 -17.58
C SER A 119 31.86 4.39 -17.93
N PHE A 120 33.15 4.44 -17.57
CA PHE A 120 34.06 3.31 -17.71
C PHE A 120 33.61 2.12 -16.84
N TYR A 121 33.35 2.37 -15.55
CA TYR A 121 32.94 1.32 -14.62
C TYR A 121 31.52 0.81 -14.84
N ILE A 122 30.63 1.58 -15.49
CA ILE A 122 29.32 1.11 -15.96
C ILE A 122 29.48 0.04 -17.05
N THR A 123 30.37 0.28 -18.01
CA THR A 123 30.68 -0.71 -19.06
C THR A 123 31.24 -1.99 -18.44
N GLU A 124 32.18 -1.87 -17.49
CA GLU A 124 32.70 -3.04 -16.77
C GLU A 124 31.64 -3.73 -15.91
N PHE A 125 30.72 -2.97 -15.29
CA PHE A 125 29.63 -3.50 -14.49
C PHE A 125 28.78 -4.49 -15.29
N PHE A 126 28.31 -4.08 -16.46
CA PHE A 126 27.49 -4.93 -17.33
C PHE A 126 28.29 -6.08 -17.94
N LYS A 127 29.52 -5.82 -18.38
CA LYS A 127 30.40 -6.86 -18.93
C LYS A 127 30.66 -7.99 -17.94
N ASN A 128 30.90 -7.67 -16.67
CA ASN A 128 31.16 -8.67 -15.62
C ASN A 128 29.92 -9.53 -15.29
N LEU A 129 28.72 -9.08 -15.65
CA LEU A 129 27.47 -9.81 -15.49
C LEU A 129 27.08 -10.58 -16.77
N GLY A 130 27.90 -10.52 -17.83
CA GLY A 130 27.65 -11.20 -19.10
C GLY A 130 26.91 -10.36 -20.15
N PHE A 131 26.68 -9.07 -19.89
CA PHE A 131 26.04 -8.17 -20.85
C PHE A 131 27.08 -7.40 -21.66
N HIS A 132 26.91 -7.37 -22.99
CA HIS A 132 27.83 -6.69 -23.91
C HIS A 132 27.45 -5.21 -24.16
N PHE A 133 27.06 -4.49 -23.11
CA PHE A 133 26.69 -3.09 -23.21
C PHE A 133 27.93 -2.18 -23.06
N ILE A 134 28.07 -1.20 -23.95
CA ILE A 134 29.17 -0.23 -23.93
C ILE A 134 28.57 1.17 -23.80
N HIS A 135 28.95 1.88 -22.73
CA HIS A 135 28.45 3.22 -22.48
C HIS A 135 28.88 4.18 -23.60
N ASP A 136 27.94 4.97 -24.12
CA ASP A 136 28.12 5.79 -25.33
C ASP A 136 28.52 7.25 -25.06
N GLY A 137 28.56 7.65 -23.78
CA GLY A 137 28.91 9.01 -23.36
C GLY A 137 27.69 9.88 -23.04
N SER A 138 26.48 9.38 -23.26
CA SER A 138 25.24 10.01 -22.80
C SER A 138 25.11 10.00 -21.27
N THR A 139 24.05 10.60 -20.76
CA THR A 139 23.80 10.69 -19.31
C THR A 139 23.59 9.29 -18.72
N ARG A 140 24.46 8.90 -17.78
CA ARG A 140 24.56 7.56 -17.18
C ARG A 140 23.21 6.93 -16.80
N LYS A 141 22.38 7.62 -16.01
CA LYS A 141 21.09 7.09 -15.56
C LYS A 141 20.11 6.81 -16.71
N TYR A 142 20.05 7.67 -17.72
CA TYR A 142 19.17 7.47 -18.87
C TYR A 142 19.69 6.34 -19.76
N TRP A 143 21.01 6.30 -19.98
CA TRP A 143 21.64 5.21 -20.72
C TRP A 143 21.40 3.85 -20.08
N ILE A 144 21.60 3.74 -18.75
CA ILE A 144 21.35 2.50 -18.01
C ILE A 144 19.87 2.14 -18.08
N SER A 145 18.97 3.10 -17.86
CA SER A 145 17.52 2.89 -17.97
C SER A 145 17.15 2.28 -19.33
N ASP A 146 17.70 2.78 -20.44
CA ASP A 146 17.42 2.23 -21.76
C ASP A 146 17.96 0.80 -21.92
N ARG A 147 19.15 0.49 -21.38
CA ARG A 147 19.68 -0.88 -21.35
C ARG A 147 18.82 -1.82 -20.50
N LEU A 148 18.26 -1.34 -19.38
CA LEU A 148 17.36 -2.13 -18.53
C LEU A 148 16.03 -2.46 -19.22
N LYS A 149 15.53 -1.60 -20.11
CA LYS A 149 14.36 -1.90 -20.97
C LYS A 149 14.62 -3.06 -21.94
N GLU A 150 15.88 -3.37 -22.23
CA GLU A 150 16.31 -4.52 -23.04
C GLU A 150 16.63 -5.78 -22.20
N CYS A 151 16.51 -5.70 -20.88
CA CYS A 151 16.74 -6.80 -19.95
C CYS A 151 15.40 -7.42 -19.52
N SER A 152 15.31 -8.76 -19.55
CA SER A 152 14.18 -9.47 -18.96
C SER A 152 14.18 -9.32 -17.44
N ILE A 153 13.07 -9.61 -16.77
CA ILE A 153 13.03 -9.51 -15.31
C ILE A 153 14.02 -10.47 -14.63
N LYS A 154 14.35 -11.61 -15.27
CA LYS A 154 15.39 -12.53 -14.80
C LYS A 154 16.78 -11.89 -14.92
N ASP A 155 17.04 -11.16 -16.00
CA ASP A 155 18.27 -10.40 -16.18
C ASP A 155 18.38 -9.28 -15.14
N ILE A 156 17.28 -8.58 -14.85
CA ILE A 156 17.21 -7.55 -13.82
C ILE A 156 17.47 -8.14 -12.43
N HIS A 157 16.89 -9.31 -12.11
CA HIS A 157 17.18 -10.02 -10.86
C HIS A 157 18.67 -10.38 -10.75
N LEU A 158 19.30 -10.85 -11.83
CA LEU A 158 20.75 -11.08 -11.88
C LEU A 158 21.55 -9.78 -11.64
N ILE A 159 21.17 -8.69 -12.31
CA ILE A 159 21.80 -7.37 -12.17
C ILE A 159 21.71 -6.88 -10.73
N ILE A 160 20.58 -7.06 -10.05
CA ILE A 160 20.39 -6.66 -8.66
C ILE A 160 21.23 -7.55 -7.74
N THR A 161 21.08 -8.86 -7.84
CA THR A 161 21.65 -9.81 -6.86
C THR A 161 23.16 -10.00 -7.01
N LYS A 162 23.71 -9.92 -8.23
CA LYS A 162 25.14 -10.11 -8.50
C LYS A 162 25.88 -8.82 -8.84
N GLY A 163 25.16 -7.79 -9.29
CA GLY A 163 25.72 -6.50 -9.68
C GLY A 163 25.60 -5.45 -8.59
N LEU A 164 24.38 -4.95 -8.39
CA LEU A 164 24.04 -3.83 -7.52
C LEU A 164 24.51 -4.10 -6.08
N PHE A 165 24.11 -5.24 -5.50
CA PHE A 165 24.44 -5.60 -4.11
C PHE A 165 25.80 -6.31 -3.95
N SER A 166 26.84 -5.78 -4.59
CA SER A 166 28.22 -6.25 -4.41
C SER A 166 28.84 -5.69 -3.14
N ARG A 167 28.96 -6.52 -2.08
CA ARG A 167 29.60 -6.13 -0.80
C ARG A 167 30.99 -5.51 -0.96
N ILE A 168 31.78 -5.99 -1.93
CA ILE A 168 33.12 -5.48 -2.19
C ILE A 168 33.06 -4.04 -2.70
N ARG A 169 32.09 -3.70 -3.56
CA ARG A 169 31.91 -2.33 -4.07
C ARG A 169 31.50 -1.36 -2.96
N PHE A 170 30.54 -1.76 -2.13
CA PHE A 170 30.11 -0.97 -0.98
C PHE A 170 31.26 -0.68 -0.01
N ARG A 171 32.06 -1.69 0.33
CA ARG A 171 33.24 -1.50 1.17
C ARG A 171 34.26 -0.54 0.56
N LYS A 172 34.52 -0.65 -0.75
CA LYS A 172 35.48 0.23 -1.46
C LYS A 172 34.99 1.67 -1.56
N ALA A 173 33.67 1.87 -1.65
CA ALA A 173 33.05 3.18 -1.75
C ALA A 173 32.69 3.80 -0.38
N GLU A 174 33.01 3.12 0.73
CA GLU A 174 32.67 3.53 2.10
C GLU A 174 31.17 3.83 2.28
N LYS A 175 30.32 3.03 1.62
CA LYS A 175 28.86 3.12 1.71
C LYS A 175 28.30 2.04 2.63
N ASP A 176 27.28 2.41 3.40
CA ASP A 176 26.57 1.49 4.26
C ASP A 176 25.67 0.55 3.44
N PHE A 177 25.92 -0.75 3.58
CA PHE A 177 25.23 -1.79 2.81
C PHE A 177 23.78 -1.98 3.28
N ASP A 178 23.52 -1.85 4.58
CA ASP A 178 22.20 -2.09 5.16
C ASP A 178 21.26 -0.90 4.89
N ILE A 179 21.80 0.33 4.86
CA ILE A 179 21.06 1.51 4.40
C ILE A 179 20.63 1.34 2.94
N ALA A 180 21.52 0.87 2.05
CA ALA A 180 21.16 0.65 0.66
C ALA A 180 20.16 -0.50 0.46
N ILE A 181 20.20 -1.54 1.29
CA ILE A 181 19.15 -2.58 1.30
C ILE A 181 17.81 -1.98 1.71
N SER A 182 17.80 -1.10 2.71
CA SER A 182 16.57 -0.48 3.21
C SER A 182 15.97 0.45 2.15
N GLU A 183 16.80 1.25 1.49
CA GLU A 183 16.40 2.09 0.35
C GLU A 183 15.80 1.28 -0.79
N PHE A 184 16.44 0.17 -1.15
CA PHE A 184 15.94 -0.67 -2.24
C PHE A 184 14.61 -1.34 -1.88
N LYS A 185 14.40 -1.70 -0.60
CA LYS A 185 13.11 -2.22 -0.15
C LYS A 185 12.00 -1.17 -0.28
N GLU A 186 12.26 0.05 0.18
CA GLU A 186 11.33 1.17 0.07
C GLU A 186 10.98 1.44 -1.41
N PHE A 187 11.98 1.48 -2.29
CA PHE A 187 11.77 1.56 -3.74
C PHE A 187 10.85 0.47 -4.31
N ILE A 188 11.03 -0.79 -3.90
CA ILE A 188 10.17 -1.89 -4.37
C ILE A 188 8.75 -1.77 -3.81
N GLU A 189 8.61 -1.40 -2.54
CA GLU A 189 7.30 -1.19 -1.90
C GLU A 189 6.55 -0.04 -2.58
N ASP A 190 7.20 1.12 -2.74
CA ASP A 190 6.63 2.29 -3.43
C ASP A 190 6.28 1.99 -4.89
N SER A 191 7.12 1.23 -5.58
CA SER A 191 6.85 0.84 -6.98
C SER A 191 5.58 0.00 -7.11
N ILE A 192 5.33 -0.91 -6.15
CA ILE A 192 4.12 -1.74 -6.13
C ILE A 192 2.90 -0.88 -5.78
N LEU A 193 3.05 0.09 -4.89
CA LEU A 193 1.99 1.01 -4.45
C LEU A 193 1.73 2.15 -5.44
N SER A 194 2.56 2.33 -6.48
CA SER A 194 2.49 3.47 -7.41
C SER A 194 1.15 3.63 -8.14
N ARG A 195 0.36 2.55 -8.31
CA ARG A 195 -1.01 2.63 -8.86
C ARG A 195 -2.11 2.66 -7.81
N GLU A 196 -1.78 2.38 -6.54
CA GLU A 196 -2.72 2.59 -5.45
C GLU A 196 -2.84 4.11 -5.24
N SER A 197 -4.00 4.67 -5.60
CA SER A 197 -4.32 6.04 -5.22
C SER A 197 -4.05 6.18 -3.72
N ILE A 198 -3.36 7.26 -3.30
CA ILE A 198 -3.19 7.59 -1.89
C ILE A 198 -4.52 7.35 -1.20
N ASN A 199 -4.55 6.35 -0.32
CA ASN A 199 -5.74 6.10 0.43
C ASN A 199 -5.85 7.27 1.42
N LEU A 200 -6.63 8.28 1.07
CA LEU A 200 -6.83 9.46 1.93
C LEU A 200 -7.29 9.05 3.34
N SER A 201 -7.87 7.85 3.51
CA SER A 201 -8.18 7.31 4.83
C SER A 201 -6.96 7.03 5.71
N SER A 202 -5.77 6.75 5.14
CA SER A 202 -4.52 6.62 5.90
C SER A 202 -3.92 7.97 6.30
N LEU A 203 -4.17 9.04 5.53
CA LEU A 203 -3.77 10.41 5.88
C LEU A 203 -4.70 11.04 6.93
N PHE A 204 -5.97 10.65 6.95
CA PHE A 204 -6.99 11.21 7.85
C PHE A 204 -7.50 10.20 8.89
N SER A 205 -6.76 9.13 9.16
CA SER A 205 -7.23 7.93 9.88
C SER A 205 -7.83 8.17 11.27
N LEU A 206 -7.54 9.31 11.91
CA LEU A 206 -8.19 9.74 13.15
C LEU A 206 -9.44 10.61 12.91
N ASN A 207 -9.38 11.57 11.99
CA ASN A 207 -10.51 12.48 11.71
C ASN A 207 -11.64 11.78 10.97
N ILE A 208 -11.36 10.92 10.00
CA ILE A 208 -12.41 10.20 9.25
C ILE A 208 -13.13 9.20 10.15
N LYS A 209 -12.44 8.48 11.05
CA LYS A 209 -13.12 7.58 12.00
C LYS A 209 -14.03 8.36 12.94
N ASN A 210 -13.59 9.52 13.42
CA ASN A 210 -14.43 10.39 14.24
C ASN A 210 -15.63 10.91 13.43
N GLU A 211 -15.43 11.40 12.21
CA GLU A 211 -16.52 11.82 11.32
C GLU A 211 -17.49 10.68 10.98
N LEU A 212 -17.00 9.47 10.74
CA LEU A 212 -17.83 8.28 10.52
C LEU A 212 -18.62 7.90 11.78
N LEU A 213 -18.01 7.95 12.97
CA LEU A 213 -18.69 7.74 14.25
C LEU A 213 -19.78 8.79 14.46
N PHE A 214 -19.54 10.04 14.12
CA PHE A 214 -20.51 11.12 14.22
C PHE A 214 -21.66 10.98 13.21
N ASN A 215 -21.37 10.63 11.96
CA ASN A 215 -22.36 10.55 10.89
C ASN A 215 -23.22 9.27 10.94
N LYS A 216 -22.76 8.24 11.66
CA LYS A 216 -23.51 7.00 11.81
C LYS A 216 -24.66 7.17 12.80
N LYS A 217 -25.90 6.96 12.34
CA LYS A 217 -27.07 6.91 13.21
C LYS A 217 -27.14 5.59 13.97
N THR A 218 -27.35 5.65 15.27
CA THR A 218 -27.59 4.45 16.10
C THR A 218 -29.06 4.04 15.96
N ARG A 219 -29.34 2.79 15.59
CA ARG A 219 -30.71 2.29 15.36
C ARG A 219 -30.96 0.99 16.11
N THR A 220 -30.87 1.04 17.43
CA THR A 220 -31.32 -0.06 18.28
C THR A 220 -32.85 -0.07 18.44
N LYS A 221 -33.41 -1.12 19.05
CA LYS A 221 -34.84 -1.16 19.42
C LYS A 221 -35.20 -0.17 20.54
N ASP A 222 -34.23 0.29 21.32
CA ASP A 222 -34.43 1.27 22.39
C ASP A 222 -34.33 2.69 21.82
N ILE A 223 -35.48 3.32 21.63
CA ILE A 223 -35.61 4.67 21.06
C ILE A 223 -34.90 5.71 21.93
N GLU A 224 -34.99 5.58 23.25
CA GLU A 224 -34.40 6.55 24.18
C GLU A 224 -32.87 6.45 24.17
N PHE A 225 -32.32 5.24 24.11
CA PHE A 225 -30.88 5.03 23.92
C PHE A 225 -30.38 5.66 22.61
N ASN A 226 -31.11 5.47 21.51
CA ASN A 226 -30.75 6.07 20.23
C ASN A 226 -30.78 7.62 20.31
N ASN A 227 -31.82 8.19 20.91
CA ASN A 227 -31.95 9.64 21.08
C ASN A 227 -30.82 10.21 21.94
N LEU A 228 -30.43 9.54 23.04
CA LEU A 228 -29.32 9.99 23.88
C LEU A 228 -28.01 10.08 23.08
N ILE A 229 -27.75 9.11 22.19
CA ILE A 229 -26.55 9.13 21.35
C ILE A 229 -26.62 10.26 20.31
N ASP A 230 -27.75 10.38 19.61
CA ASP A 230 -27.93 11.42 18.58
C ASP A 230 -27.86 12.83 19.20
N ASP A 231 -28.49 13.05 20.35
CA ASP A 231 -28.41 14.30 21.10
C ASP A 231 -26.98 14.59 21.55
N SER A 232 -26.29 13.58 22.10
CA SER A 232 -24.90 13.74 22.55
C SER A 232 -23.97 14.20 21.42
N LYS A 233 -24.13 13.64 20.21
CA LYS A 233 -23.37 14.02 19.02
C LYS A 233 -23.72 15.44 18.58
N LYS A 234 -25.00 15.79 18.57
CA LYS A 234 -25.46 17.12 18.20
C LYS A 234 -24.87 18.20 19.12
N PHE A 235 -25.01 18.03 20.43
CA PHE A 235 -24.45 18.99 21.40
C PHE A 235 -22.93 19.11 21.30
N PHE A 236 -22.24 18.02 20.98
CA PHE A 236 -20.79 18.06 20.77
C PHE A 236 -20.41 18.91 19.56
N ILE A 237 -21.11 18.74 18.43
CA ILE A 237 -20.92 19.54 17.21
C ILE A 237 -21.24 21.02 17.46
N ASP A 238 -22.32 21.29 18.21
CA ASP A 238 -22.75 22.65 18.56
C ASP A 238 -21.80 23.32 19.57
N GLY A 239 -20.80 22.60 20.09
CA GLY A 239 -19.77 23.11 21.00
C GLY A 239 -20.12 23.01 22.48
N ASP A 240 -21.30 22.50 22.83
CA ASP A 240 -21.72 22.30 24.23
C ASP A 240 -21.23 20.95 24.78
N LYS A 241 -19.92 20.90 25.04
CA LYS A 241 -19.20 19.68 25.44
C LYS A 241 -19.66 19.13 26.79
N GLN A 242 -20.19 19.96 27.67
CA GLN A 242 -20.69 19.50 28.97
C GLN A 242 -21.99 18.72 28.79
N ILE A 243 -22.94 19.26 28.03
CA ILE A 243 -24.21 18.56 27.76
C ILE A 243 -23.96 17.32 26.91
N ALA A 244 -23.06 17.40 25.93
CA ALA A 244 -22.65 16.24 25.13
C ALA A 244 -22.12 15.09 26.01
N LEU A 245 -21.23 15.43 26.95
CA LEU A 245 -20.64 14.48 27.88
C LEU A 245 -21.70 13.86 28.81
N GLU A 246 -22.65 14.66 29.30
CA GLU A 246 -23.78 14.17 30.10
C GLU A 246 -24.61 13.14 29.33
N LYS A 247 -25.03 13.48 28.11
CA LYS A 247 -25.89 12.62 27.28
C LYS A 247 -25.22 11.32 26.87
N ILE A 248 -23.93 11.34 26.49
CA ILE A 248 -23.23 10.11 26.13
C ILE A 248 -23.02 9.20 27.35
N TRP A 249 -22.88 9.79 28.56
CA TRP A 249 -22.80 9.00 29.79
C TRP A 249 -24.12 8.36 30.19
N ASP A 250 -25.24 9.08 30.02
CA ASP A 250 -26.57 8.52 30.23
C ASP A 250 -26.84 7.38 29.21
N ALA A 251 -26.40 7.54 27.95
CA ALA A 251 -26.43 6.45 26.97
C ALA A 251 -25.61 5.25 27.44
N PHE A 252 -24.40 5.46 27.97
CA PHE A 252 -23.56 4.40 28.52
C PHE A 252 -24.22 3.67 29.71
N GLU A 253 -24.87 4.40 30.63
CA GLU A 253 -25.60 3.77 31.73
C GLU A 253 -26.76 2.92 31.22
N ARG A 254 -27.50 3.42 30.22
CA ARG A 254 -28.63 2.71 29.60
C ARG A 254 -28.18 1.51 28.76
N MET A 255 -27.02 1.59 28.11
CA MET A 255 -26.44 0.50 27.33
C MET A 255 -26.32 -0.79 28.16
N LYS A 256 -25.99 -0.65 29.45
CA LYS A 256 -25.78 -1.76 30.38
C LYS A 256 -27.04 -2.57 30.66
N THR A 257 -28.22 -2.11 30.23
CA THR A 257 -29.51 -2.80 30.37
C THR A 257 -30.22 -3.01 29.02
N LEU A 258 -29.52 -2.89 27.88
CA LEU A 258 -30.14 -3.05 26.55
C LEU A 258 -30.59 -4.48 26.23
N ILE A 259 -29.95 -5.49 26.82
CA ILE A 259 -30.24 -6.91 26.54
C ILE A 259 -31.22 -7.48 27.57
N ASP A 260 -31.04 -7.10 28.83
CA ASP A 260 -31.81 -7.60 29.97
C ASP A 260 -31.97 -6.49 31.01
N GLU A 261 -33.12 -6.44 31.69
CA GLU A 261 -33.38 -5.51 32.79
C GLU A 261 -32.44 -5.76 33.98
N ASP A 262 -32.01 -7.00 34.19
CA ASP A 262 -30.95 -7.34 35.14
C ASP A 262 -29.60 -6.88 34.58
N LYS A 263 -29.15 -5.71 35.07
CA LYS A 263 -27.87 -5.07 34.70
C LYS A 263 -26.69 -6.03 34.73
N LYS A 264 -26.65 -6.97 35.67
CA LYS A 264 -25.53 -7.92 35.78
C LYS A 264 -25.58 -8.97 34.68
N LYS A 265 -26.76 -9.52 34.38
CA LYS A 265 -26.94 -10.49 33.29
C LYS A 265 -26.72 -9.84 31.92
N SER A 266 -27.25 -8.64 31.72
CA SER A 266 -27.06 -7.85 30.50
C SER A 266 -25.58 -7.56 30.28
N LEU A 267 -24.86 -7.07 31.30
CA LEU A 267 -23.42 -6.82 31.21
C LEU A 267 -22.62 -8.09 30.89
N ASN A 268 -22.85 -9.19 31.59
CA ASN A 268 -22.13 -10.45 31.29
C ASN A 268 -22.36 -10.90 29.84
N THR A 269 -23.59 -10.73 29.34
CA THR A 269 -23.91 -11.06 27.94
C THR A 269 -23.17 -10.15 26.96
N ILE A 270 -23.15 -8.83 27.23
CA ILE A 270 -22.36 -7.86 26.45
C ILE A 270 -20.88 -8.24 26.48
N LEU A 271 -20.30 -8.50 27.66
CA LEU A 271 -18.87 -8.81 27.81
C LEU A 271 -18.46 -10.07 27.04
N SER A 272 -19.27 -11.13 27.10
CA SER A 272 -19.06 -12.35 26.31
C SER A 272 -19.14 -12.12 24.79
N LEU A 273 -19.92 -11.12 24.37
CA LEU A 273 -20.08 -10.76 22.96
C LEU A 273 -18.89 -9.95 22.42
N LEU A 274 -18.34 -9.06 23.25
CA LEU A 274 -17.20 -8.22 22.89
C LEU A 274 -15.90 -9.04 22.80
N SER A 275 -15.78 -10.10 23.60
CA SER A 275 -14.57 -10.92 23.75
C SER A 275 -14.43 -12.02 22.69
N LEU A 276 -13.96 -11.63 21.50
CA LEU A 276 -13.57 -12.59 20.45
C LEU A 276 -12.12 -13.06 20.62
N GLU A 277 -11.16 -12.13 20.51
CA GLU A 277 -9.72 -12.39 20.69
C GLU A 277 -9.18 -11.70 21.95
N ILE A 278 -9.74 -10.54 22.29
CA ILE A 278 -9.43 -9.81 23.52
C ILE A 278 -10.21 -10.44 24.67
N LYS A 279 -9.51 -10.70 25.79
CA LYS A 279 -10.09 -11.31 26.98
C LYS A 279 -11.22 -10.45 27.57
N GLU A 280 -12.25 -11.13 28.07
CA GLU A 280 -13.43 -10.51 28.69
C GLU A 280 -13.07 -9.52 29.81
N ASP A 281 -12.08 -9.86 30.63
CA ASP A 281 -11.61 -9.03 31.75
C ASP A 281 -11.19 -7.61 31.30
N VAL A 282 -10.63 -7.46 30.10
CA VAL A 282 -10.20 -6.15 29.57
C VAL A 282 -11.41 -5.23 29.38
N PHE A 283 -12.51 -5.77 28.83
CA PHE A 283 -13.74 -4.99 28.66
C PHE A 283 -14.42 -4.78 30.01
N ASN A 284 -14.44 -5.77 30.89
CA ASN A 284 -15.02 -5.64 32.22
C ASN A 284 -14.34 -4.52 33.03
N ASP A 285 -13.01 -4.48 33.00
CA ASP A 285 -12.22 -3.42 33.62
C ASP A 285 -12.54 -2.04 33.01
N GLU A 286 -12.71 -1.95 31.69
CA GLU A 286 -13.08 -0.70 31.01
C GLU A 286 -14.46 -0.20 31.44
N PHE A 287 -15.49 -1.07 31.43
CA PHE A 287 -16.83 -0.74 31.92
C PHE A 287 -16.80 -0.31 33.40
N GLY A 288 -16.01 -1.00 34.22
CA GLY A 288 -15.79 -0.67 35.63
C GLY A 288 -15.13 0.69 35.82
N ASN A 289 -14.10 1.00 35.03
CA ASN A 289 -13.38 2.27 35.09
C ASN A 289 -14.26 3.44 34.66
N LEU A 290 -15.01 3.31 33.56
CA LEU A 290 -15.96 4.34 33.12
C LEU A 290 -17.08 4.57 34.14
N THR A 291 -17.57 3.49 34.79
CA THR A 291 -18.55 3.62 35.87
C THR A 291 -17.97 4.37 37.08
N LYS A 292 -16.73 4.10 37.47
CA LYS A 292 -16.04 4.83 38.54
C LYS A 292 -15.86 6.30 38.19
N ILE A 293 -15.49 6.61 36.95
CA ILE A 293 -15.34 7.99 36.47
C ILE A 293 -16.69 8.73 36.56
N GLY A 294 -17.77 8.15 36.03
CA GLY A 294 -19.10 8.74 36.13
C GLY A 294 -19.58 8.98 37.56
N ASN A 295 -19.16 8.12 38.50
CA ASN A 295 -19.49 8.26 39.92
C ASN A 295 -18.61 9.24 40.68
N ASN A 296 -17.46 9.66 40.18
CA ASN A 296 -16.51 10.50 40.93
C ASN A 296 -16.42 11.93 40.40
N TYR A 297 -16.70 12.12 39.11
CA TYR A 297 -16.59 13.41 38.45
C TYR A 297 -17.95 14.00 38.12
N LYS A 298 -18.02 15.33 38.04
CA LYS A 298 -19.22 16.10 37.76
C LYS A 298 -19.54 16.04 36.25
N ILE A 299 -19.95 14.87 35.80
CA ILE A 299 -20.38 14.63 34.42
C ILE A 299 -21.77 15.23 34.21
N ARG A 300 -22.66 15.09 35.19
CA ARG A 300 -23.94 15.81 35.21
C ARG A 300 -23.78 17.21 35.81
N HIS A 301 -24.44 18.21 35.23
CA HIS A 301 -24.22 19.63 35.55
C HIS A 301 -24.52 20.02 37.02
N HIS A 302 -25.21 19.18 37.79
CA HIS A 302 -25.69 19.50 39.15
C HIS A 302 -25.31 18.50 40.26
N GLU A 303 -24.35 17.59 40.03
CA GLU A 303 -23.97 16.65 41.08
C GLU A 303 -23.11 17.31 42.18
N VAL A 304 -23.66 17.36 43.40
CA VAL A 304 -23.00 17.90 44.60
C VAL A 304 -21.97 16.90 45.12
N GLY A 305 -20.77 17.37 45.44
CA GLY A 305 -19.69 16.55 46.02
C GLY A 305 -18.84 15.77 45.01
N LYS A 306 -19.01 16.00 43.69
CA LYS A 306 -18.20 15.42 42.62
C LYS A 306 -17.09 16.39 42.16
N ILE A 307 -16.02 15.83 41.58
CA ILE A 307 -14.88 16.61 41.08
C ILE A 307 -15.25 17.26 39.73
N PRO A 308 -15.16 18.60 39.58
CA PRO A 308 -15.48 19.25 38.32
C PRO A 308 -14.45 18.93 37.22
N ILE A 309 -14.93 18.78 35.98
CA ILE A 309 -14.07 18.66 34.79
C ILE A 309 -14.18 19.98 34.02
N ASN A 310 -13.19 20.86 34.18
CA ASN A 310 -13.21 22.19 33.56
C ASN A 310 -12.61 22.20 32.15
N SER A 311 -11.68 21.29 31.86
CA SER A 311 -11.00 21.23 30.56
C SER A 311 -11.90 20.63 29.50
N ASP A 312 -12.11 21.37 28.42
CA ASP A 312 -12.86 20.88 27.26
C ASP A 312 -12.14 19.73 26.56
N LEU A 313 -10.80 19.71 26.52
CA LEU A 313 -10.04 18.60 25.94
C LEU A 313 -10.23 17.30 26.75
N GLU A 314 -10.36 17.40 28.07
CA GLU A 314 -10.64 16.24 28.91
C GLU A 314 -12.08 15.74 28.71
N LYS A 315 -13.04 16.66 28.55
CA LYS A 315 -14.43 16.30 28.20
C LYS A 315 -14.49 15.62 26.83
N GLU A 316 -13.76 16.12 25.83
CA GLU A 316 -13.67 15.52 24.50
C GLU A 316 -13.09 14.10 24.55
N TYR A 317 -11.97 13.93 25.25
CA TYR A 317 -11.36 12.61 25.44
C TYR A 317 -12.36 11.61 26.05
N LEU A 318 -13.04 12.00 27.13
CA LEU A 318 -14.01 11.15 27.80
C LEU A 318 -15.23 10.86 26.93
N PHE A 319 -15.71 11.86 26.18
CA PHE A 319 -16.81 11.69 25.22
C PHE A 319 -16.47 10.62 24.17
N PHE A 320 -15.33 10.76 23.50
CA PHE A 320 -14.92 9.81 22.45
C PHE A 320 -14.60 8.42 22.98
N ARG A 321 -14.05 8.34 24.20
CA ARG A 321 -13.80 7.06 24.87
C ARG A 321 -15.10 6.28 25.08
N VAL A 322 -16.13 6.94 25.61
CA VAL A 322 -17.44 6.31 25.82
C VAL A 322 -18.16 6.03 24.51
N LEU A 323 -18.16 6.97 23.57
CA LEU A 323 -18.80 6.80 22.27
C LEU A 323 -18.22 5.61 21.49
N SER A 324 -16.90 5.42 21.55
CA SER A 324 -16.22 4.30 20.89
C SER A 324 -16.64 2.94 21.48
N LEU A 325 -16.75 2.84 22.81
CA LEU A 325 -17.21 1.63 23.48
C LEU A 325 -18.67 1.33 23.14
N ILE A 326 -19.52 2.36 23.11
CA ILE A 326 -20.93 2.24 22.72
C ILE A 326 -21.06 1.75 21.29
N ASP A 327 -20.37 2.39 20.33
CA ASP A 327 -20.45 2.01 18.91
C ASP A 327 -19.99 0.56 18.70
N PHE A 328 -18.87 0.16 19.32
CA PHE A 328 -18.37 -1.21 19.26
C PHE A 328 -19.39 -2.22 19.80
N THR A 329 -20.02 -1.89 20.93
CA THR A 329 -21.04 -2.75 21.56
C THR A 329 -22.27 -2.90 20.67
N VAL A 330 -22.79 -1.80 20.13
CA VAL A 330 -23.96 -1.84 19.24
C VAL A 330 -23.66 -2.62 17.96
N ASN A 331 -22.50 -2.39 17.33
CA ASN A 331 -22.09 -3.15 16.14
C ASN A 331 -22.07 -4.65 16.37
N LYS A 332 -21.54 -5.08 17.52
CA LYS A 332 -21.50 -6.50 17.87
C LYS A 332 -22.91 -7.07 18.10
N LEU A 333 -23.81 -6.29 18.70
CA LEU A 333 -25.20 -6.70 18.92
C LEU A 333 -25.97 -6.83 17.61
N GLU A 334 -25.77 -5.93 16.66
CA GLU A 334 -26.37 -5.99 15.33
C GLU A 334 -25.84 -7.19 14.52
N SER A 335 -24.54 -7.51 14.61
CA SER A 335 -23.94 -8.63 13.87
C SER A 335 -24.39 -10.03 14.32
N LYS A 336 -25.16 -10.14 15.41
CA LYS A 336 -25.69 -11.40 15.96
C LYS A 336 -27.19 -11.62 15.70
N GLN A 337 -27.89 -10.63 15.12
CA GLN A 337 -29.27 -10.76 14.63
C GLN A 337 -29.23 -11.16 13.16
#